data_AF-A0A3B8IAN3-F1
#
_entry.id   AF-A0A3B8IAN3-F1
#
_cell.length_a   1.000
_cell.length_b   1.000
_cell.length_c   1.000
_cell.angle_alpha   90.00
_cell.angle_beta   90.00
_cell.angle_gamma   90.00
#
_symmetry.space_group_name_H-M   'P 1'
#
loop_
_entity.id
_entity.type
_entity.pdbx_description
1 polymer ?
#
loop_
_entity_poly.entity_id
_entity_poly.type
_entity_poly.pdbx_seq_one_letter_code
_entity_poly.pdbx_strand_id
1 'polypeptide(L)'
;MRPKDYFDKNPAQEDDKYVFCLFPDALKERYKKSIKAPITSSELQNGRALKCESYLDFKAGTSVMEGIWKGIQKAGLVVADITNLNPNVMYELGVALMKKDNVLIVAEEGMGGQKDLPFDLAHLTVSFYSTKDENLEDIVMSFVQEKLEATIDSPTFLNPAETKKLLQQAKFNAQEGQTDVVDMIFEKIVNQEPGNWYIHLEWGKALNSHAPQKAEENLLKALSLASTKRQKAQIYLELAEFYRKIKKLTEALTAYEESANLNDREPKLYVGWADLFGHMGDFEQASTKIKVAMKLVENSLHGELLMYYTKRFADPSYKKSFKEFKRTELDSTPEIKSPSFKDWTKAHPPKSTVEGKITAIKNFGIFVQLTSRITGLLHISQLPASFEDDPQFRKGKKLKVLIDFIKYKDEKIDLKLA
;
A
#
# COMPACT_ATOMS: atom_id res chain seq x y z
N MET A 1 -20.25 -0.27 31.50
CA MET A 1 -19.42 -1.35 30.92
C MET A 1 -18.30 -0.70 30.10
N ARG A 2 -17.06 -1.19 30.10
CA ARG A 2 -16.00 -0.62 29.24
C ARG A 2 -16.12 -1.21 27.82
N PRO A 3 -15.67 -0.52 26.76
CA PRO A 3 -15.73 -1.05 25.40
C PRO A 3 -15.07 -2.42 25.26
N LYS A 4 -13.90 -2.60 25.87
CA LYS A 4 -13.18 -3.89 25.88
C LYS A 4 -14.07 -5.02 26.42
N ASP A 5 -14.67 -4.82 27.59
CA ASP A 5 -15.51 -5.82 28.24
C ASP A 5 -16.76 -6.15 27.40
N TYR A 6 -17.27 -5.18 26.63
CA TYR A 6 -18.39 -5.39 25.72
C TYR A 6 -18.00 -6.27 24.54
N PHE A 7 -16.91 -5.93 23.83
CA PHE A 7 -16.49 -6.66 22.63
C PHE A 7 -16.03 -8.09 22.95
N ASP A 8 -15.36 -8.30 24.08
CA ASP A 8 -14.92 -9.63 24.51
C ASP A 8 -16.12 -10.55 24.80
N LYS A 9 -17.24 -10.00 25.28
CA LYS A 9 -18.46 -10.75 25.60
C LYS A 9 -19.40 -10.95 24.42
N ASN A 10 -19.28 -10.15 23.37
CA ASN A 10 -20.21 -10.13 22.25
C ASN A 10 -19.47 -10.30 20.93
N PRO A 11 -18.88 -11.46 20.61
CA PRO A 11 -18.29 -11.66 19.29
C PRO A 11 -19.39 -11.56 18.22
N ALA A 12 -19.24 -10.63 17.27
CA ALA A 12 -20.16 -10.47 16.16
C ALA A 12 -19.41 -10.64 14.83
N GLN A 13 -20.08 -11.26 13.86
CA GLN A 13 -19.57 -11.34 12.49
C GLN A 13 -19.73 -9.98 11.81
N GLU A 14 -18.65 -9.54 11.19
CA GLU A 14 -18.61 -8.34 10.37
C GLU A 14 -19.46 -8.51 9.12
N ASP A 15 -20.13 -7.43 8.72
CA ASP A 15 -20.97 -7.37 7.54
C ASP A 15 -20.40 -6.30 6.60
N ASP A 16 -19.70 -6.74 5.56
CA ASP A 16 -19.04 -5.86 4.58
C ASP A 16 -20.01 -4.89 3.88
N LYS A 17 -21.32 -5.17 3.94
CA LYS A 17 -22.38 -4.32 3.36
C LYS A 17 -22.94 -3.30 4.36
N TYR A 18 -22.47 -3.33 5.59
CA TYR A 18 -22.93 -2.47 6.66
C TYR A 18 -21.94 -1.34 6.90
N VAL A 19 -22.38 -0.12 6.62
CA VAL A 19 -21.66 1.12 6.91
C VAL A 19 -22.24 1.73 8.18
N PHE A 20 -21.37 2.03 9.14
CA PHE A 20 -21.78 2.72 10.36
C PHE A 20 -21.12 4.10 10.45
N CYS A 21 -21.94 5.12 10.68
CA CYS A 21 -21.49 6.50 10.64
C CYS A 21 -21.46 7.15 12.02
N LEU A 22 -20.36 7.83 12.31
CA LEU A 22 -20.09 8.59 13.53
C LEU A 22 -20.01 10.07 13.13
N PHE A 23 -20.83 10.94 13.70
CA PHE A 23 -20.83 12.37 13.38
C PHE A 23 -21.51 13.16 14.51
N PRO A 24 -21.20 14.46 14.65
CA PRO A 24 -21.82 15.29 15.67
C PRO A 24 -23.28 15.61 15.31
N ASP A 25 -24.15 15.75 16.32
CA ASP A 25 -25.58 16.07 16.14
C ASP A 25 -25.85 17.27 15.22
N ALA A 26 -24.96 18.27 15.25
CA ALA A 26 -25.04 19.45 14.39
C ALA A 26 -24.99 19.14 12.89
N LEU A 27 -24.47 17.97 12.50
CA LEU A 27 -24.31 17.53 11.11
C LEU A 27 -25.35 16.50 10.66
N LYS A 28 -26.42 16.30 11.44
CA LYS A 28 -27.49 15.32 11.13
C LYS A 28 -28.07 15.45 9.73
N GLU A 29 -28.35 16.67 9.27
CA GLU A 29 -28.92 16.87 7.92
C GLU A 29 -27.88 16.62 6.82
N ARG A 30 -26.60 16.96 7.07
CA ARG A 30 -25.48 16.63 6.17
C ARG A 30 -25.32 15.12 6.05
N TYR A 31 -25.32 14.40 7.18
CA TYR A 31 -25.27 12.94 7.18
C TYR A 31 -26.40 12.32 6.34
N LYS A 32 -27.65 12.77 6.55
CA LYS A 32 -28.79 12.25 5.79
C LYS A 32 -28.64 12.49 4.28
N LYS A 33 -28.29 13.73 3.89
CA LYS A 33 -28.20 14.16 2.48
C LYS A 33 -26.99 13.55 1.76
N SER A 34 -25.80 13.67 2.34
CA SER A 34 -24.52 13.47 1.64
C SER A 34 -23.80 12.17 2.00
N ILE A 35 -24.29 11.41 2.98
CA ILE A 35 -23.69 10.13 3.39
C ILE A 35 -24.71 9.00 3.29
N LYS A 36 -25.82 9.09 4.03
CA LYS A 36 -26.81 8.02 4.12
C LYS A 36 -27.56 7.80 2.82
N ALA A 37 -28.13 8.87 2.24
CA ALA A 37 -28.89 8.76 1.00
C ALA A 37 -28.05 8.17 -0.14
N PRO A 38 -26.83 8.65 -0.44
CA PRO A 38 -26.00 8.09 -1.51
C PRO A 38 -25.62 6.63 -1.28
N ILE A 39 -25.24 6.25 -0.05
CA ILE A 39 -24.88 4.86 0.25
C ILE A 39 -26.09 3.94 0.06
N THR A 40 -27.27 4.33 0.53
CA THR A 40 -28.47 3.48 0.49
C THR A 40 -29.16 3.46 -0.88
N SER A 41 -29.03 4.53 -1.68
CA SER A 41 -29.56 4.58 -3.05
C SER A 41 -28.63 3.92 -4.07
N SER A 42 -27.34 3.76 -3.75
CA SER A 42 -26.40 3.08 -4.61
C SER A 42 -26.69 1.58 -4.69
N GLU A 43 -27.10 1.12 -5.87
CA GLU A 43 -27.01 -0.28 -6.23
C GLU A 43 -25.58 -0.54 -6.72
N LEU A 44 -24.84 -1.37 -5.99
CA LEU A 44 -23.53 -1.82 -6.48
C LEU A 44 -23.72 -2.55 -7.82
N GLN A 45 -22.69 -2.59 -8.67
CA GLN A 45 -22.70 -3.21 -10.02
C GLN A 45 -23.17 -4.69 -10.06
N ASN A 46 -23.40 -5.32 -8.90
CA ASN A 46 -23.92 -6.67 -8.72
C ASN A 46 -25.28 -6.74 -7.98
N GLY A 47 -26.09 -5.66 -7.96
CA GLY A 47 -27.42 -5.64 -7.33
C GLY A 47 -27.42 -5.75 -5.80
N ARG A 48 -26.29 -5.44 -5.14
CA ARG A 48 -26.14 -5.53 -3.68
C ARG A 48 -26.46 -4.18 -3.03
N ALA A 49 -27.54 -4.12 -2.27
CA ALA A 49 -27.90 -2.95 -1.48
C ALA A 49 -27.00 -2.81 -0.24
N LEU A 50 -26.50 -1.59 -0.01
CA LEU A 50 -25.74 -1.24 1.19
C LEU A 50 -26.67 -0.74 2.29
N LYS A 51 -26.30 -1.04 3.53
CA LYS A 51 -27.02 -0.53 4.71
C LYS A 51 -26.15 0.51 5.39
N CYS A 52 -26.67 1.73 5.53
CA CYS A 52 -26.01 2.82 6.24
C CYS A 52 -26.83 3.21 7.47
N GLU A 53 -26.23 3.09 8.66
CA GLU A 53 -26.85 3.45 9.93
C GLU A 53 -25.94 4.32 10.80
N SER A 54 -26.54 4.99 11.77
CA SER A 54 -25.86 5.78 12.80
C SER A 54 -26.62 5.67 14.13
N TYR A 55 -26.22 6.45 15.14
CA TYR A 55 -26.95 6.56 16.39
C TYR A 55 -28.42 7.01 16.22
N LEU A 56 -28.75 7.67 15.09
CA LEU A 56 -30.11 8.08 14.76
C LEU A 56 -31.05 6.91 14.45
N ASP A 57 -30.49 5.75 14.12
CA ASP A 57 -31.24 4.56 13.67
C ASP A 57 -31.55 3.58 14.81
N PHE A 58 -31.14 3.92 16.05
CA PHE A 58 -31.37 3.06 17.19
C PHE A 58 -32.84 3.05 17.61
N LYS A 59 -33.33 1.86 17.99
CA LYS A 59 -34.68 1.69 18.53
C LYS A 59 -34.79 2.40 19.88
N ALA A 60 -35.94 3.02 20.15
CA ALA A 60 -36.25 3.63 21.43
C ALA A 60 -35.99 2.66 22.60
N GLY A 61 -35.30 3.14 23.65
CA GLY A 61 -34.91 2.33 24.81
C GLY A 61 -33.56 1.61 24.68
N THR A 62 -32.87 1.71 23.54
CA THR A 62 -31.50 1.17 23.39
C THR A 62 -30.49 2.11 24.04
N SER A 63 -29.55 1.56 24.82
CA SER A 63 -28.37 2.31 25.27
C SER A 63 -27.59 2.83 24.06
N VAL A 64 -27.45 4.15 23.94
CA VAL A 64 -26.78 4.79 22.79
C VAL A 64 -25.34 4.27 22.66
N MET A 65 -24.62 4.17 23.77
CA MET A 65 -23.23 3.68 23.77
C MET A 65 -23.13 2.22 23.33
N GLU A 66 -24.01 1.34 23.81
CA GLU A 66 -24.00 -0.07 23.39
C GLU A 66 -24.43 -0.20 21.92
N GLY A 67 -25.38 0.62 21.48
CA GLY A 67 -25.78 0.71 20.08
C GLY A 67 -24.61 1.11 19.18
N ILE A 68 -23.81 2.11 19.59
CA ILE A 68 -22.62 2.55 18.85
C ILE A 68 -21.58 1.43 18.79
N TRP A 69 -21.26 0.79 19.91
CA TRP A 69 -20.29 -0.31 19.92
C TRP A 69 -20.77 -1.47 19.05
N LYS A 70 -22.07 -1.81 19.09
CA LYS A 70 -22.67 -2.81 18.22
C LYS A 70 -22.59 -2.41 16.75
N GLY A 71 -22.88 -1.14 16.43
CA GLY A 71 -22.79 -0.57 15.10
C GLY A 71 -21.38 -0.69 14.55
N ILE A 72 -20.39 -0.17 15.28
CA ILE A 72 -18.96 -0.29 14.96
C ILE A 72 -18.58 -1.75 14.79
N GLN A 73 -18.98 -2.66 15.70
CA GLN A 73 -18.56 -4.05 15.62
C GLN A 73 -19.05 -4.74 14.34
N LYS A 74 -20.32 -4.53 14.00
CA LYS A 74 -20.95 -5.15 12.85
C LYS A 74 -20.45 -4.55 11.53
N ALA A 75 -20.07 -3.27 11.52
CA ALA A 75 -19.77 -2.54 10.30
C ALA A 75 -18.53 -3.09 9.58
N GLY A 76 -18.67 -3.37 8.29
CA GLY A 76 -17.52 -3.57 7.39
C GLY A 76 -16.75 -2.28 7.13
N LEU A 77 -17.46 -1.15 7.16
CA LEU A 77 -16.92 0.18 6.88
C LEU A 77 -17.43 1.18 7.92
N VAL A 78 -16.55 2.04 8.42
CA VAL A 78 -16.92 3.14 9.31
C VAL A 78 -16.62 4.47 8.63
N VAL A 79 -17.56 5.41 8.69
CA VAL A 79 -17.36 6.80 8.26
C VAL A 79 -17.47 7.70 9.48
N ALA A 80 -16.39 8.40 9.83
CA ALA A 80 -16.33 9.28 10.99
C ALA A 80 -16.13 10.73 10.54
N ASP A 81 -17.12 11.58 10.79
CA ASP A 81 -17.04 13.02 10.58
C ASP A 81 -16.58 13.72 11.87
N ILE A 82 -15.30 14.07 11.90
CA ILE A 82 -14.67 14.70 13.07
C ILE A 82 -14.77 16.22 13.06
N THR A 83 -15.65 16.80 12.23
CA THR A 83 -15.81 18.24 12.13
C THR A 83 -16.06 18.88 13.50
N ASN A 84 -15.36 19.98 13.76
CA ASN A 84 -15.33 20.68 15.06
C ASN A 84 -14.79 19.86 16.24
N LEU A 85 -14.13 18.72 16.00
CA LEU A 85 -13.51 17.85 17.01
C LEU A 85 -14.48 17.48 18.15
N ASN A 86 -15.71 17.10 17.80
CA ASN A 86 -16.71 16.76 18.81
C ASN A 86 -16.19 15.65 19.74
N PRO A 87 -16.17 15.84 21.07
CA PRO A 87 -15.56 14.89 22.00
C PRO A 87 -16.17 13.48 21.96
N ASN A 88 -17.46 13.36 21.70
CA ASN A 88 -18.13 12.06 21.61
C ASN A 88 -17.66 11.32 20.37
N VAL A 89 -17.68 11.99 19.20
CA VAL A 89 -17.21 11.39 17.94
C VAL A 89 -15.73 11.02 18.01
N MET A 90 -14.90 11.85 18.67
CA MET A 90 -13.49 11.55 18.89
C MET A 90 -13.27 10.27 19.71
N TYR A 91 -14.08 10.07 20.76
CA TYR A 91 -14.07 8.84 21.54
C TYR A 91 -14.52 7.63 20.69
N GLU A 92 -15.60 7.78 19.94
CA GLU A 92 -16.16 6.73 19.07
C GLU A 92 -15.17 6.33 17.95
N LEU A 93 -14.50 7.32 17.35
CA LEU A 93 -13.43 7.12 16.38
C LEU A 93 -12.28 6.31 16.98
N GLY A 94 -11.85 6.65 18.20
CA GLY A 94 -10.82 5.88 18.91
C GLY A 94 -11.22 4.41 19.09
N VAL A 95 -12.49 4.14 19.42
CA VAL A 95 -13.01 2.77 19.50
C VAL A 95 -13.05 2.09 18.13
N ALA A 96 -13.45 2.81 17.08
CA ALA A 96 -13.51 2.29 15.71
C ALA A 96 -12.12 1.90 15.19
N LEU A 97 -11.11 2.77 15.34
CA LEU A 97 -9.73 2.51 14.90
C LEU A 97 -9.08 1.31 15.61
N MET A 98 -9.51 1.00 16.83
CA MET A 98 -9.05 -0.21 17.55
C MET A 98 -9.69 -1.51 17.03
N LYS A 99 -10.76 -1.42 16.25
CA LYS A 99 -11.57 -2.57 15.82
C LYS A 99 -11.66 -2.75 14.32
N LYS A 100 -11.36 -1.71 13.54
CA LYS A 100 -11.60 -1.66 12.10
C LYS A 100 -10.39 -1.09 11.38
N ASP A 101 -10.05 -1.76 10.29
CA ASP A 101 -9.03 -1.30 9.35
C ASP A 101 -9.63 -0.32 8.32
N ASN A 102 -10.94 -0.44 8.04
CA ASN A 102 -11.64 0.35 7.03
C ASN A 102 -12.43 1.51 7.65
N VAL A 103 -11.72 2.53 8.13
CA VAL A 103 -12.31 3.76 8.68
C VAL A 103 -11.99 4.95 7.78
N LEU A 104 -13.01 5.57 7.20
CA LEU A 104 -12.89 6.86 6.53
C LEU A 104 -13.07 7.96 7.58
N ILE A 105 -12.09 8.86 7.68
CA ILE A 105 -12.17 10.04 8.54
C ILE A 105 -12.35 11.25 7.64
N VAL A 106 -13.44 12.00 7.85
CA VAL A 106 -13.73 13.23 7.12
C VAL A 106 -13.82 14.43 8.06
N ALA A 107 -13.49 15.61 7.53
CA ALA A 107 -13.61 16.86 8.27
C ALA A 107 -13.89 18.04 7.32
N GLU A 108 -14.58 19.06 7.79
CA GLU A 108 -14.79 20.27 7.01
C GLU A 108 -13.48 21.08 6.86
N GLU A 109 -13.20 21.58 5.65
CA GLU A 109 -12.00 22.40 5.35
C GLU A 109 -11.87 23.65 6.23
N GLY A 110 -13.00 24.16 6.76
CA GLY A 110 -13.05 25.27 7.70
C GLY A 110 -12.27 25.06 9.00
N MET A 111 -11.74 23.86 9.25
CA MET A 111 -10.89 23.52 10.38
C MET A 111 -9.38 23.75 10.14
N GLY A 112 -8.98 24.29 8.99
CA GLY A 112 -7.56 24.58 8.69
C GLY A 112 -6.77 23.43 8.06
N GLY A 113 -7.43 22.30 7.78
CA GLY A 113 -6.81 21.17 7.10
C GLY A 113 -5.90 20.34 8.00
N GLN A 114 -5.10 19.46 7.39
CA GLN A 114 -4.32 18.43 8.11
C GLN A 114 -3.34 19.00 9.15
N LYS A 115 -2.78 20.19 8.90
CA LYS A 115 -1.76 20.82 9.76
C LYS A 115 -2.34 21.35 11.08
N ASP A 116 -3.63 21.63 11.09
CA ASP A 116 -4.34 22.22 12.23
C ASP A 116 -5.08 21.15 13.07
N LEU A 117 -4.96 19.88 12.68
CA LEU A 117 -5.43 18.76 13.49
C LEU A 117 -4.58 18.58 14.77
N PRO A 118 -5.19 18.16 15.89
CA PRO A 118 -4.45 17.77 17.10
C PRO A 118 -3.37 16.73 16.80
N PHE A 119 -2.29 16.71 17.59
CA PHE A 119 -1.16 15.81 17.38
C PHE A 119 -1.56 14.32 17.31
N ASP A 120 -2.59 13.93 18.07
CA ASP A 120 -3.15 12.57 18.07
C ASP A 120 -3.83 12.19 16.74
N LEU A 121 -4.30 13.17 15.96
CA LEU A 121 -4.94 12.95 14.65
C LEU A 121 -4.02 13.27 13.47
N ALA A 122 -2.96 14.05 13.70
CA ALA A 122 -2.10 14.54 12.63
C ALA A 122 -1.45 13.43 11.77
N HIS A 123 -1.27 12.23 12.34
CA HIS A 123 -0.72 11.07 11.66
C HIS A 123 -1.77 10.22 10.90
N LEU A 124 -3.06 10.46 11.13
CA LEU A 124 -4.15 9.78 10.44
C LEU A 124 -4.48 10.49 9.13
N THR A 125 -4.88 9.74 8.12
CA THR A 125 -5.37 10.30 6.87
C THR A 125 -6.79 10.83 7.06
N VAL A 126 -6.96 12.15 6.96
CA VAL A 126 -8.28 12.80 7.01
C VAL A 126 -8.60 13.40 5.65
N SER A 127 -9.76 13.06 5.11
CA SER A 127 -10.28 13.63 3.87
C SER A 127 -11.07 14.90 4.19
N PHE A 128 -10.58 16.04 3.71
CA PHE A 128 -11.26 17.32 3.93
C PHE A 128 -12.32 17.56 2.85
N TYR A 129 -13.50 18.02 3.26
CA TYR A 129 -14.59 18.37 2.36
C TYR A 129 -14.95 19.86 2.47
N SER A 130 -15.46 20.41 1.38
CA SER A 130 -15.91 21.80 1.28
C SER A 130 -17.43 21.84 1.23
N THR A 131 -18.03 22.72 2.03
CA THR A 131 -19.48 22.96 1.97
C THR A 131 -19.91 23.70 0.72
N LYS A 132 -18.97 24.40 0.06
CA LYS A 132 -19.22 25.16 -1.16
C LYS A 132 -19.20 24.27 -2.38
N ASP A 133 -18.28 23.29 -2.39
CA ASP A 133 -18.07 22.40 -3.53
C ASP A 133 -18.91 21.12 -3.45
N GLU A 134 -19.68 20.95 -2.37
CA GLU A 134 -20.57 19.80 -2.09
C GLU A 134 -19.92 18.42 -2.32
N ASN A 135 -18.60 18.32 -2.14
CA ASN A 135 -17.80 17.15 -2.54
C ASN A 135 -17.77 15.98 -1.53
N LEU A 136 -18.47 16.09 -0.40
CA LEU A 136 -18.50 15.05 0.63
C LEU A 136 -19.08 13.73 0.10
N GLU A 137 -20.13 13.80 -0.74
CA GLU A 137 -20.73 12.61 -1.33
C GLU A 137 -19.72 11.83 -2.16
N ASP A 138 -18.97 12.51 -3.04
CA ASP A 138 -17.96 11.89 -3.90
C ASP A 138 -16.85 11.23 -3.08
N ILE A 139 -16.38 11.90 -2.01
CA ILE A 139 -15.35 11.35 -1.11
C ILE A 139 -15.85 10.05 -0.47
N VAL A 140 -17.06 10.07 0.09
CA VAL A 140 -17.66 8.93 0.77
C VAL A 140 -17.90 7.78 -0.20
N MET A 141 -18.51 8.06 -1.36
CA MET A 141 -18.83 7.04 -2.34
C MET A 141 -17.58 6.43 -2.97
N SER A 142 -16.54 7.24 -3.20
CA SER A 142 -15.24 6.73 -3.69
C SER A 142 -14.62 5.74 -2.69
N PHE A 143 -14.60 6.09 -1.40
CA PHE A 143 -14.10 5.20 -0.35
C PHE A 143 -14.92 3.90 -0.25
N VAL A 144 -16.25 4.03 -0.21
CA VAL A 144 -17.16 2.89 -0.10
C VAL A 144 -16.99 1.94 -1.30
N GLN A 145 -16.95 2.47 -2.51
CA GLN A 145 -16.74 1.67 -3.73
C GLN A 145 -15.37 0.98 -3.71
N GLU A 146 -14.28 1.70 -3.41
CA GLU A 146 -12.93 1.13 -3.36
C GLU A 146 -12.83 -0.06 -2.39
N LYS A 147 -13.39 0.09 -1.17
CA LYS A 147 -13.31 -0.97 -0.16
C LYS A 147 -14.23 -2.14 -0.45
N LEU A 148 -15.40 -1.91 -1.05
CA LEU A 148 -16.29 -2.98 -1.47
C LEU A 148 -15.71 -3.76 -2.65
N GLU A 149 -15.11 -3.07 -3.63
CA GLU A 149 -14.41 -3.72 -4.73
C GLU A 149 -13.25 -4.58 -4.19
N ALA A 150 -12.44 -4.07 -3.27
CA ALA A 150 -11.38 -4.85 -2.62
C ALA A 150 -11.89 -6.10 -1.89
N THR A 151 -13.09 -6.04 -1.32
CA THR A 151 -13.73 -7.19 -0.67
C THR A 151 -14.23 -8.20 -1.70
N ILE A 152 -14.85 -7.75 -2.80
CA ILE A 152 -15.30 -8.61 -3.90
C ILE A 152 -14.12 -9.27 -4.62
N ASP A 153 -13.01 -8.56 -4.73
CA ASP A 153 -11.77 -9.05 -5.35
C ASP A 153 -11.00 -10.03 -4.43
N SER A 154 -11.33 -10.06 -3.14
CA SER A 154 -10.72 -11.01 -2.22
C SER A 154 -11.25 -12.42 -2.51
N PRO A 155 -10.38 -13.40 -2.77
CA PRO A 155 -10.82 -14.75 -3.11
C PRO A 155 -11.52 -15.38 -1.91
N THR A 156 -12.80 -15.67 -2.09
CA THR A 156 -13.61 -16.44 -1.14
C THR A 156 -13.61 -17.89 -1.56
N PHE A 157 -13.47 -18.79 -0.60
CA PHE A 157 -13.39 -20.23 -0.84
C PHE A 157 -14.50 -20.93 -0.06
N LEU A 158 -15.09 -21.98 -0.62
CA LEU A 158 -16.06 -22.82 0.11
C LEU A 158 -15.44 -23.43 1.38
N ASN A 159 -14.18 -23.87 1.30
CA ASN A 159 -13.40 -24.36 2.43
C ASN A 159 -12.04 -23.65 2.52
N PRO A 160 -11.96 -22.46 3.16
CA PRO A 160 -10.75 -21.62 3.12
C PRO A 160 -9.49 -22.29 3.66
N ALA A 161 -9.59 -23.13 4.68
CA ALA A 161 -8.42 -23.79 5.27
C ALA A 161 -7.86 -24.86 4.34
N GLU A 162 -8.72 -25.68 3.75
CA GLU A 162 -8.31 -26.73 2.82
C GLU A 162 -7.83 -26.12 1.50
N THR A 163 -8.59 -25.20 0.89
CA THR A 163 -8.23 -24.58 -0.39
C THR A 163 -6.89 -23.86 -0.29
N LYS A 164 -6.64 -23.08 0.78
CA LYS A 164 -5.34 -22.42 0.97
C LYS A 164 -4.18 -23.40 1.09
N LYS A 165 -4.37 -24.52 1.80
CA LYS A 165 -3.35 -25.57 1.92
C LYS A 165 -3.05 -26.21 0.55
N LEU A 166 -4.08 -26.53 -0.22
CA LEU A 166 -3.93 -27.11 -1.55
C LEU A 166 -3.25 -26.13 -2.52
N LEU A 167 -3.63 -24.85 -2.52
CA LEU A 167 -2.97 -23.82 -3.33
C LEU A 167 -1.48 -23.68 -2.99
N GLN A 168 -1.12 -23.75 -1.70
CA GLN A 168 0.29 -23.74 -1.29
C GLN A 168 1.04 -24.97 -1.81
N GLN A 169 0.44 -26.16 -1.72
CA GLN A 169 1.03 -27.38 -2.27
C GLN A 169 1.21 -27.30 -3.79
N ALA A 170 0.20 -26.81 -4.52
CA ALA A 170 0.30 -26.62 -5.96
C ALA A 170 1.42 -25.65 -6.33
N LYS A 171 1.55 -24.53 -5.62
CA LYS A 171 2.63 -23.56 -5.84
C LYS A 171 4.01 -24.16 -5.63
N PHE A 172 4.19 -24.98 -4.59
CA PHE A 172 5.46 -25.69 -4.34
C PHE A 172 5.78 -26.67 -5.47
N ASN A 173 4.81 -27.51 -5.86
CA ASN A 173 5.00 -28.48 -6.95
C ASN A 173 5.26 -27.80 -8.31
N ALA A 174 4.66 -26.63 -8.55
CA ALA A 174 4.93 -25.84 -9.76
C ALA A 174 6.38 -25.34 -9.82
N GLN A 175 6.97 -24.97 -8.67
CA GLN A 175 8.39 -24.58 -8.60
C GLN A 175 9.33 -25.76 -8.90
N GLU A 176 8.93 -26.97 -8.49
CA GLU A 176 9.64 -28.22 -8.78
C GLU A 176 9.35 -28.77 -10.19
N GLY A 177 8.53 -28.08 -10.99
CA GLY A 177 8.18 -28.50 -12.36
C GLY A 177 7.26 -29.72 -12.44
N GLN A 178 6.62 -30.11 -11.33
CA GLN A 178 5.73 -31.28 -11.24
C GLN A 178 4.32 -30.95 -11.76
N THR A 179 4.19 -30.71 -13.07
CA THR A 179 2.93 -30.26 -13.69
C THR A 179 1.75 -31.18 -13.44
N ASP A 180 1.94 -32.50 -13.46
CA ASP A 180 0.85 -33.47 -13.29
C ASP A 180 0.25 -33.40 -11.87
N VAL A 181 1.10 -33.17 -10.86
CA VAL A 181 0.68 -33.01 -9.46
C VAL A 181 -0.06 -31.69 -9.28
N VAL A 182 0.45 -30.61 -9.87
CA VAL A 182 -0.22 -29.29 -9.89
C VAL A 182 -1.62 -29.43 -10.47
N ASP A 183 -1.72 -30.10 -11.61
CA ASP A 183 -2.95 -30.31 -12.34
C ASP A 183 -3.98 -31.08 -11.52
N MET A 184 -3.58 -32.20 -10.92
CA MET A 184 -4.42 -33.01 -10.03
C MET A 184 -4.93 -32.19 -8.83
N ILE A 185 -4.07 -31.35 -8.23
CA ILE A 185 -4.47 -30.51 -7.08
C ILE A 185 -5.54 -29.51 -7.52
N PHE A 186 -5.34 -28.82 -8.63
CA PHE A 186 -6.31 -27.83 -9.10
C PHE A 186 -7.63 -28.46 -9.57
N GLU A 187 -7.59 -29.63 -10.23
CA GLU A 187 -8.81 -30.37 -10.57
C GLU A 187 -9.62 -30.72 -9.32
N LYS A 188 -8.96 -31.15 -8.24
CA LYS A 188 -9.63 -31.39 -6.95
C LYS A 188 -10.33 -30.14 -6.41
N ILE A 189 -9.67 -28.97 -6.47
CA ILE A 189 -10.25 -27.71 -5.97
C ILE A 189 -11.41 -27.26 -6.86
N VAL A 190 -11.23 -27.24 -8.19
CA VAL A 190 -12.22 -26.76 -9.16
C VAL A 190 -13.48 -27.63 -9.16
N ASN A 191 -13.35 -28.94 -8.92
CA ASN A 191 -14.51 -29.82 -8.77
C ASN A 191 -15.42 -29.44 -7.59
N GLN A 192 -14.89 -28.76 -6.57
CA GLN A 192 -15.67 -28.28 -5.43
C GLN A 192 -16.28 -26.89 -5.71
N GLU A 193 -15.55 -26.01 -6.37
CA GLU A 193 -15.95 -24.62 -6.61
C GLU A 193 -15.63 -24.15 -8.05
N PRO A 194 -16.36 -24.66 -9.07
CA PRO A 194 -16.04 -24.43 -10.49
C PRO A 194 -16.28 -22.99 -10.98
N GLY A 195 -17.00 -22.19 -10.20
CA GLY A 195 -17.26 -20.78 -10.50
C GLY A 195 -16.19 -19.81 -9.98
N ASN A 196 -15.15 -20.31 -9.30
CA ASN A 196 -14.16 -19.45 -8.66
C ASN A 196 -13.05 -19.03 -9.63
N TRP A 197 -13.15 -17.80 -10.14
CA TRP A 197 -12.19 -17.23 -11.09
C TRP A 197 -10.74 -17.30 -10.59
N TYR A 198 -10.52 -17.11 -9.29
CA TYR A 198 -9.17 -17.02 -8.70
C TYR A 198 -8.44 -18.36 -8.75
N ILE A 199 -9.17 -19.46 -8.62
CA ILE A 199 -8.57 -20.81 -8.68
C ILE A 199 -8.08 -21.10 -10.09
N HIS A 200 -8.88 -20.76 -11.11
CA HIS A 200 -8.46 -20.86 -12.50
C HIS A 200 -7.28 -19.93 -12.83
N LEU A 201 -7.24 -18.72 -12.26
CA LEU A 201 -6.10 -17.82 -12.40
C LEU A 201 -4.82 -18.45 -11.84
N GLU A 202 -4.86 -18.95 -10.61
CA GLU A 202 -3.69 -19.58 -9.98
C GLU A 202 -3.29 -20.89 -10.67
N TRP A 203 -4.25 -21.64 -11.24
CA TRP A 203 -3.97 -22.82 -12.05
C TRP A 203 -3.18 -22.48 -13.30
N GLY A 204 -3.64 -21.47 -14.05
CA GLY A 204 -2.95 -20.99 -15.24
C GLY A 204 -1.53 -20.52 -14.94
N LYS A 205 -1.36 -19.77 -13.84
CA LYS A 205 -0.05 -19.28 -13.37
C LYS A 205 0.89 -20.39 -12.93
N ALA A 206 0.36 -21.45 -12.32
CA ALA A 206 1.16 -22.59 -11.86
C ALA A 206 1.66 -23.45 -13.03
N LEU A 207 0.83 -23.65 -14.07
CA LEU A 207 1.22 -24.38 -15.27
C LEU A 207 2.20 -23.59 -16.14
N ASN A 208 1.96 -22.28 -16.31
CA ASN A 208 2.84 -21.34 -17.01
C ASN A 208 3.38 -21.92 -18.35
N SER A 209 4.69 -21.83 -18.59
CA SER A 209 5.33 -22.32 -19.82
C SER A 209 5.49 -23.84 -19.89
N HIS A 210 5.22 -24.59 -18.80
CA HIS A 210 5.39 -26.04 -18.79
C HIS A 210 4.21 -26.77 -19.45
N ALA A 211 3.02 -26.17 -19.42
CA ALA A 211 1.83 -26.67 -20.12
C ALA A 211 1.03 -25.49 -20.73
N PRO A 212 1.54 -24.85 -21.80
CA PRO A 212 1.04 -23.55 -22.25
C PRO A 212 -0.42 -23.59 -22.72
N GLN A 213 -0.87 -24.67 -23.37
CA GLN A 213 -2.26 -24.76 -23.82
C GLN A 213 -3.23 -24.77 -22.63
N LYS A 214 -2.97 -25.61 -21.62
CA LYS A 214 -3.82 -25.73 -20.42
C LYS A 214 -3.70 -24.50 -19.51
N ALA A 215 -2.54 -23.85 -19.50
CA ALA A 215 -2.36 -22.56 -18.84
C ALA A 215 -3.24 -21.48 -19.46
N GLU A 216 -3.19 -21.34 -20.79
CA GLU A 216 -4.00 -20.37 -21.55
C GLU A 216 -5.50 -20.60 -21.34
N GLU A 217 -5.95 -21.86 -21.44
CA GLU A 217 -7.35 -22.23 -21.21
C GLU A 217 -7.85 -21.79 -19.82
N ASN A 218 -7.05 -22.05 -18.78
CA ASN A 218 -7.43 -21.68 -17.41
C ASN A 218 -7.41 -20.16 -17.18
N LEU A 219 -6.46 -19.43 -17.75
CA LEU A 219 -6.46 -17.96 -17.67
C LEU A 219 -7.66 -17.34 -18.38
N LEU A 220 -8.05 -17.86 -19.55
CA LEU A 220 -9.26 -17.43 -20.26
C LEU A 220 -10.53 -17.83 -19.51
N LYS A 221 -10.55 -19.00 -18.86
CA LYS A 221 -11.66 -19.41 -17.99
C LYS A 221 -11.81 -18.47 -16.80
N ALA A 222 -10.70 -18.13 -16.14
CA ALA A 222 -10.69 -17.13 -15.07
C ALA A 222 -11.27 -15.79 -15.55
N LEU A 223 -10.86 -15.33 -16.74
CA LEU A 223 -11.37 -14.09 -17.33
C LEU A 223 -12.88 -14.14 -17.57
N SER A 224 -13.42 -15.28 -18.03
CA SER A 224 -14.86 -15.47 -18.24
C SER A 224 -15.68 -15.47 -16.94
N LEU A 225 -15.06 -15.88 -15.82
CA LEU A 225 -15.69 -15.93 -14.50
C LEU A 225 -15.52 -14.62 -13.72
N ALA A 226 -14.64 -13.72 -14.18
CA ALA A 226 -14.37 -12.46 -13.53
C ALA A 226 -15.57 -11.51 -13.58
N SER A 227 -15.97 -11.03 -12.41
CA SER A 227 -17.17 -10.20 -12.21
C SER A 227 -16.87 -8.71 -12.11
N THR A 228 -15.65 -8.32 -11.69
CA THR A 228 -15.25 -6.91 -11.51
C THR A 228 -14.23 -6.47 -12.55
N LYS A 229 -14.12 -5.16 -12.79
CA LYS A 229 -13.08 -4.58 -13.64
C LYS A 229 -11.67 -4.89 -13.11
N ARG A 230 -11.50 -4.86 -11.78
CA ARG A 230 -10.22 -5.12 -11.12
C ARG A 230 -9.77 -6.58 -11.26
N GLN A 231 -10.69 -7.54 -11.12
CA GLN A 231 -10.42 -8.96 -11.42
C GLN A 231 -9.98 -9.13 -12.87
N LYS A 232 -10.73 -8.55 -13.82
CA LYS A 232 -10.39 -8.61 -15.25
C LYS A 232 -9.02 -7.99 -15.52
N ALA A 233 -8.72 -6.82 -14.96
CA ALA A 233 -7.42 -6.17 -15.11
C ALA A 233 -6.28 -7.08 -14.63
N GLN A 234 -6.42 -7.68 -13.44
CA GLN A 234 -5.43 -8.60 -12.89
C GLN A 234 -5.22 -9.82 -13.80
N ILE A 235 -6.30 -10.40 -14.34
CA ILE A 235 -6.20 -11.57 -15.20
C ILE A 235 -5.56 -11.21 -16.54
N TYR A 236 -5.88 -10.05 -17.12
CA TYR A 236 -5.22 -9.56 -18.34
C TYR A 236 -3.73 -9.33 -18.13
N LEU A 237 -3.31 -8.79 -16.98
CA LEU A 237 -1.90 -8.66 -16.63
C LEU A 237 -1.20 -10.03 -16.60
N GLU A 238 -1.82 -11.04 -15.99
CA GLU A 238 -1.25 -12.39 -15.90
C GLU A 238 -1.24 -13.11 -17.27
N LEU A 239 -2.26 -12.89 -18.12
CA LEU A 239 -2.28 -13.29 -19.53
C LEU A 239 -1.14 -12.64 -20.32
N ALA A 240 -0.91 -11.34 -20.12
CA ALA A 240 0.15 -10.61 -20.80
C ALA A 240 1.54 -11.16 -20.44
N GLU A 241 1.77 -11.41 -19.15
CA GLU A 241 3.00 -12.04 -18.66
C GLU A 241 3.18 -13.47 -19.19
N PHE A 242 2.10 -14.25 -19.24
CA PHE A 242 2.09 -15.59 -19.82
C PHE A 242 2.45 -15.56 -21.31
N TYR A 243 1.75 -14.76 -22.12
CA TYR A 243 1.99 -14.61 -23.56
C TYR A 243 3.39 -14.12 -23.87
N ARG A 244 3.89 -13.17 -23.07
CA ARG A 244 5.27 -12.67 -23.18
C ARG A 244 6.28 -13.79 -22.97
N LYS A 245 6.10 -14.67 -21.96
CA LYS A 245 7.00 -15.81 -21.70
C LYS A 245 7.02 -16.83 -22.83
N ILE A 246 5.86 -17.11 -23.44
CA ILE A 246 5.77 -18.03 -24.58
C ILE A 246 6.04 -17.35 -25.93
N LYS A 247 6.50 -16.09 -25.92
CA LYS A 247 6.87 -15.27 -27.10
C LYS A 247 5.72 -15.00 -28.08
N LYS A 248 4.47 -15.04 -27.61
CA LYS A 248 3.28 -14.53 -28.34
C LYS A 248 3.18 -13.01 -28.12
N LEU A 249 4.02 -12.25 -28.82
CA LEU A 249 4.26 -10.82 -28.53
C LEU A 249 3.02 -9.94 -28.79
N THR A 250 2.26 -10.25 -29.84
CA THR A 250 1.03 -9.53 -30.22
C THR A 250 -0.06 -9.68 -29.18
N GLU A 251 -0.31 -10.91 -28.73
CA GLU A 251 -1.30 -11.23 -27.71
C GLU A 251 -0.88 -10.67 -26.35
N ALA A 252 0.41 -10.68 -26.05
CA ALA A 252 0.95 -10.04 -24.86
C ALA A 252 0.67 -8.52 -24.89
N LEU A 253 0.92 -7.85 -26.02
CA LEU A 253 0.68 -6.41 -26.17
C LEU A 253 -0.79 -6.06 -25.95
N THR A 254 -1.70 -6.78 -26.61
CA THR A 254 -3.15 -6.58 -26.44
C THR A 254 -3.58 -6.81 -25.00
N ALA A 255 -3.08 -7.86 -24.33
CA ALA A 255 -3.41 -8.11 -22.94
C ALA A 255 -2.87 -7.02 -21.98
N TYR A 256 -1.70 -6.44 -22.25
CA TYR A 256 -1.21 -5.27 -21.50
C TYR A 256 -2.11 -4.05 -21.69
N GLU A 257 -2.58 -3.79 -22.91
CA GLU A 257 -3.49 -2.68 -23.22
C GLU A 257 -4.84 -2.84 -22.53
N GLU A 258 -5.45 -4.02 -22.59
CA GLU A 258 -6.71 -4.33 -21.91
C GLU A 258 -6.57 -4.19 -20.38
N SER A 259 -5.46 -4.68 -19.81
CA SER A 259 -5.20 -4.48 -18.38
C SER A 259 -5.07 -3.00 -18.02
N ALA A 260 -4.37 -2.21 -18.84
CA ALA A 260 -4.18 -0.77 -18.61
C ALA A 260 -5.49 0.01 -18.70
N ASN A 261 -6.37 -0.35 -19.65
CA ASN A 261 -7.68 0.26 -19.83
C ASN A 261 -8.60 0.04 -18.62
N LEU A 262 -8.40 -1.07 -17.88
CA LEU A 262 -9.19 -1.41 -16.71
C LEU A 262 -8.55 -0.93 -15.39
N ASN A 263 -7.21 -0.90 -15.32
CA ASN A 263 -6.46 -0.41 -14.16
C ASN A 263 -5.09 0.14 -14.61
N ASP A 264 -4.99 1.46 -14.66
CA ASP A 264 -3.78 2.20 -15.04
C ASP A 264 -2.86 2.53 -13.85
N ARG A 265 -3.19 2.06 -12.64
CA ARG A 265 -2.43 2.34 -11.41
C ARG A 265 -1.56 1.19 -10.92
N GLU A 266 -1.53 0.06 -11.64
CA GLU A 266 -0.69 -1.09 -11.26
C GLU A 266 0.74 -0.90 -11.81
N PRO A 267 1.78 -0.73 -10.97
CA PRO A 267 3.14 -0.51 -11.47
C PRO A 267 3.70 -1.73 -12.21
N LYS A 268 3.38 -2.96 -11.75
CA LYS A 268 3.89 -4.20 -12.38
C LYS A 268 3.45 -4.35 -13.83
N LEU A 269 2.29 -3.81 -14.18
CA LEU A 269 1.78 -3.77 -15.54
C LEU A 269 2.76 -3.12 -16.50
N TYR A 270 3.13 -1.88 -16.19
CA TYR A 270 4.05 -1.09 -17.01
C TYR A 270 5.46 -1.68 -17.03
N VAL A 271 5.82 -2.38 -15.96
CA VAL A 271 7.09 -3.10 -15.87
C VAL A 271 7.14 -4.25 -16.88
N GLY A 272 6.12 -5.10 -16.87
CA GLY A 272 5.97 -6.20 -17.82
C GLY A 272 5.89 -5.71 -19.28
N TRP A 273 5.16 -4.62 -19.50
CA TRP A 273 4.99 -4.01 -20.82
C TRP A 273 6.31 -3.47 -21.38
N ALA A 274 7.13 -2.83 -20.53
CA ALA A 274 8.47 -2.43 -20.93
C ALA A 274 9.38 -3.62 -21.25
N ASP A 275 9.26 -4.73 -20.51
CA ASP A 275 10.00 -5.96 -20.81
C ASP A 275 9.63 -6.49 -22.19
N LEU A 276 8.34 -6.47 -22.54
CA LEU A 276 7.84 -6.84 -23.87
C LEU A 276 8.44 -5.96 -24.99
N PHE A 277 8.41 -4.63 -24.83
CA PHE A 277 9.01 -3.71 -25.80
C PHE A 277 10.52 -3.92 -25.95
N GLY A 278 11.22 -4.22 -24.86
CA GLY A 278 12.63 -4.59 -24.89
C GLY A 278 12.90 -5.85 -25.71
N HIS A 279 12.03 -6.87 -25.63
CA HIS A 279 12.14 -8.08 -26.47
C HIS A 279 11.86 -7.80 -27.96
N MET A 280 11.06 -6.78 -28.27
CA MET A 280 10.79 -6.31 -29.64
C MET A 280 11.89 -5.37 -30.17
N GLY A 281 12.84 -4.94 -29.32
CA GLY A 281 13.86 -3.95 -29.67
C GLY A 281 13.37 -2.49 -29.67
N ASP A 282 12.14 -2.24 -29.21
CA ASP A 282 11.56 -0.89 -29.10
C ASP A 282 11.90 -0.27 -27.74
N PHE A 283 13.15 0.18 -27.62
CA PHE A 283 13.65 0.72 -26.36
C PHE A 283 13.06 2.08 -25.98
N GLU A 284 12.51 2.83 -26.95
CA GLU A 284 11.87 4.12 -26.72
C GLU A 284 10.54 3.92 -25.97
N GLN A 285 9.71 3.00 -26.45
CA GLN A 285 8.47 2.67 -25.76
C GLN A 285 8.71 1.97 -24.43
N ALA A 286 9.73 1.10 -24.34
CA ALA A 286 10.13 0.50 -23.07
C ALA A 286 10.44 1.56 -22.00
N SER A 287 11.29 2.55 -22.34
CA SER A 287 11.63 3.67 -21.46
C SER A 287 10.39 4.48 -21.04
N THR A 288 9.46 4.71 -21.96
CA THR A 288 8.22 5.43 -21.68
C THR A 288 7.36 4.70 -20.66
N LYS A 289 7.18 3.38 -20.80
CA LYS A 289 6.40 2.60 -19.82
C LYS A 289 7.08 2.58 -18.45
N ILE A 290 8.42 2.56 -18.36
CA ILE A 290 9.10 2.68 -17.05
C ILE A 290 8.82 4.00 -16.36
N LYS A 291 8.85 5.11 -17.10
CA LYS A 291 8.49 6.41 -16.53
C LYS A 291 7.07 6.41 -15.95
N VAL A 292 6.13 5.72 -16.60
CA VAL A 292 4.78 5.55 -16.05
C VAL A 292 4.81 4.73 -14.76
N ALA A 293 5.50 3.58 -14.76
CA ALA A 293 5.64 2.76 -13.55
C ALA A 293 6.23 3.55 -12.37
N MET A 294 7.23 4.38 -12.61
CA MET A 294 7.90 5.17 -11.57
C MET A 294 6.99 6.21 -10.93
N LYS A 295 6.15 6.89 -11.73
CA LYS A 295 5.14 7.83 -11.21
C LYS A 295 4.11 7.18 -10.27
N LEU A 296 3.95 5.86 -10.35
CA LEU A 296 2.98 5.10 -9.56
C LEU A 296 3.55 4.50 -8.27
N VAL A 297 4.88 4.54 -8.09
CA VAL A 297 5.56 3.92 -6.95
C VAL A 297 6.12 5.01 -6.03
N GLU A 298 6.26 4.74 -4.73
CA GLU A 298 6.94 5.67 -3.83
C GLU A 298 8.39 5.96 -4.27
N ASN A 299 8.83 7.20 -4.04
CA ASN A 299 10.18 7.69 -4.36
C ASN A 299 11.31 6.80 -3.79
N SER A 300 11.07 6.12 -2.67
CA SER A 300 12.00 5.21 -1.99
C SER A 300 12.36 3.98 -2.83
N LEU A 301 11.44 3.49 -3.66
CA LEU A 301 11.57 2.25 -4.45
C LEU A 301 12.04 2.49 -5.89
N HIS A 302 12.14 3.75 -6.32
CA HIS A 302 12.60 4.13 -7.66
C HIS A 302 13.98 3.54 -8.00
N GLY A 303 14.89 3.51 -7.03
CA GLY A 303 16.25 2.98 -7.21
C GLY A 303 16.27 1.47 -7.45
N GLU A 304 15.40 0.71 -6.79
CA GLU A 304 15.30 -0.75 -6.95
C GLU A 304 14.70 -1.12 -8.30
N LEU A 305 13.64 -0.39 -8.71
CA LEU A 305 13.02 -0.56 -10.01
C LEU A 305 14.05 -0.29 -11.13
N LEU A 306 14.78 0.81 -11.03
CA LEU A 306 15.82 1.18 -11.99
C LEU A 306 16.99 0.16 -12.01
N MET A 307 17.37 -0.38 -10.85
CA MET A 307 18.40 -1.42 -10.74
C MET A 307 17.95 -2.74 -11.38
N TYR A 308 16.68 -3.11 -11.21
CA TYR A 308 16.08 -4.29 -11.85
C TYR A 308 16.14 -4.18 -13.38
N TYR A 309 15.81 -3.00 -13.94
CA TYR A 309 15.90 -2.72 -15.37
C TYR A 309 17.33 -2.75 -15.91
N THR A 310 18.24 -2.04 -15.25
CA THR A 310 19.65 -1.94 -15.70
C THR A 310 20.37 -3.28 -15.72
N LYS A 311 20.02 -4.20 -14.81
CA LYS A 311 20.58 -5.57 -14.81
C LYS A 311 19.98 -6.45 -15.90
N ARG A 312 18.69 -6.28 -16.23
CA ARG A 312 17.97 -7.10 -17.21
C ARG A 312 18.21 -6.65 -18.65
N PHE A 313 18.48 -5.35 -18.86
CA PHE A 313 18.80 -4.72 -20.15
C PHE A 313 20.20 -4.12 -20.14
N ALA A 314 21.23 -4.94 -19.93
CA ALA A 314 22.64 -4.55 -19.98
C ALA A 314 23.12 -4.22 -21.42
N ASP A 315 22.30 -3.51 -22.19
CA ASP A 315 22.59 -3.01 -23.52
C ASP A 315 23.29 -1.63 -23.42
N PRO A 316 24.42 -1.43 -24.12
CA PRO A 316 25.12 -0.13 -24.20
C PRO A 316 24.25 1.06 -24.62
N SER A 317 23.14 0.83 -25.34
CA SER A 317 22.18 1.86 -25.78
C SER A 317 21.43 2.52 -24.62
N TYR A 318 21.19 1.80 -23.51
CA TYR A 318 20.51 2.35 -22.32
C TYR A 318 21.34 3.39 -21.56
N LYS A 319 22.67 3.44 -21.75
CA LYS A 319 23.54 4.45 -21.10
C LYS A 319 23.15 5.89 -21.43
N LYS A 320 22.61 6.14 -22.64
CA LYS A 320 22.24 7.49 -23.10
C LYS A 320 20.93 7.94 -22.46
N SER A 321 19.89 7.11 -22.57
CA SER A 321 18.59 7.32 -21.91
C SER A 321 18.71 7.35 -20.39
N PHE A 322 19.60 6.57 -19.79
CA PHE A 322 19.91 6.59 -18.35
C PHE A 322 20.61 7.88 -17.92
N LYS A 323 21.53 8.43 -18.73
CA LYS A 323 22.14 9.75 -18.48
C LYS A 323 21.11 10.87 -18.55
N GLU A 324 20.18 10.80 -19.49
CA GLU A 324 19.09 11.76 -19.66
C GLU A 324 18.03 11.64 -18.56
N PHE A 325 17.70 10.42 -18.16
CA PHE A 325 16.77 10.09 -17.07
C PHE A 325 17.31 10.53 -15.70
N LYS A 326 18.58 10.22 -15.41
CA LYS A 326 19.29 10.72 -14.21
C LYS A 326 19.41 12.25 -14.17
N ARG A 327 19.21 12.93 -15.31
CA ARG A 327 19.24 14.39 -15.45
C ARG A 327 17.85 15.03 -15.47
N THR A 328 16.77 14.27 -15.62
CA THR A 328 15.39 14.82 -15.72
C THR A 328 14.54 14.54 -14.48
N GLU A 329 14.68 13.38 -13.82
CA GLU A 329 13.92 13.07 -12.60
C GLU A 329 14.65 13.42 -11.29
N LEU A 330 15.98 13.34 -11.24
CA LEU A 330 16.72 13.83 -10.05
C LEU A 330 16.74 15.36 -9.94
N ASP A 331 16.62 16.09 -11.06
CA ASP A 331 16.63 17.55 -11.07
C ASP A 331 15.24 18.18 -10.78
N SER A 332 14.16 17.38 -10.73
CA SER A 332 12.78 17.88 -10.54
C SER A 332 12.12 17.50 -9.20
N THR A 333 12.72 16.61 -8.41
CA THR A 333 12.56 16.70 -6.95
C THR A 333 13.39 17.87 -6.44
N PRO A 334 12.94 18.70 -5.47
CA PRO A 334 13.87 19.53 -4.74
C PRO A 334 14.87 18.57 -4.08
N GLU A 335 16.04 18.39 -4.70
CA GLU A 335 17.19 17.81 -4.04
C GLU A 335 17.33 18.60 -2.74
N ILE A 336 17.07 17.96 -1.61
CA ILE A 336 17.93 18.20 -0.47
C ILE A 336 19.29 17.72 -0.96
N LYS A 337 20.03 18.62 -1.61
CA LYS A 337 21.43 18.47 -2.02
C LYS A 337 22.19 18.11 -0.77
N SER A 338 22.23 16.82 -0.44
CA SER A 338 23.12 16.32 0.58
C SER A 338 24.50 16.55 0.01
N PRO A 339 25.30 17.46 0.58
CA PRO A 339 26.50 17.91 -0.09
C PRO A 339 27.45 16.73 -0.30
N SER A 340 28.29 16.80 -1.33
CA SER A 340 29.34 15.80 -1.51
C SER A 340 30.19 15.72 -0.23
N PHE A 341 30.85 14.59 0.02
CA PHE A 341 31.72 14.44 1.19
C PHE A 341 32.72 15.61 1.30
N LYS A 342 33.28 16.02 0.17
CA LYS A 342 34.22 17.15 0.08
C LYS A 342 33.59 18.51 0.42
N ASP A 343 32.37 18.77 -0.05
CA ASP A 343 31.69 20.05 0.22
C ASP A 343 31.19 20.11 1.66
N TRP A 344 30.63 19.01 2.16
CA TRP A 344 30.12 18.92 3.53
C TRP A 344 31.25 19.05 4.55
N THR A 345 32.40 18.38 4.34
CA THR A 345 33.57 18.46 5.23
C THR A 345 34.31 19.79 5.14
N LYS A 346 34.14 20.55 4.05
CA LYS A 346 34.61 21.94 3.96
C LYS A 346 33.76 22.89 4.81
N ALA A 347 32.44 22.66 4.85
CA ALA A 347 31.52 23.41 5.71
C ALA A 347 31.60 22.99 7.20
N HIS A 348 31.98 21.73 7.46
CA HIS A 348 32.09 21.14 8.80
C HIS A 348 33.51 20.58 9.02
N PRO A 349 34.50 21.46 9.27
CA PRO A 349 35.87 21.02 9.55
C PRO A 349 35.98 20.29 10.90
N PRO A 350 37.11 19.63 11.19
CA PRO A 350 37.37 19.06 12.52
C PRO A 350 37.11 20.08 13.64
N LYS A 351 36.61 19.59 14.77
CA LYS A 351 36.08 20.32 15.93
C LYS A 351 34.71 20.98 15.76
N SER A 352 34.08 20.89 14.59
CA SER A 352 32.68 21.31 14.45
C SER A 352 31.73 20.35 15.17
N THR A 353 30.68 20.89 15.77
CA THR A 353 29.60 20.11 16.39
C THR A 353 28.47 19.93 15.38
N VAL A 354 28.04 18.69 15.18
CA VAL A 354 27.01 18.31 14.22
C VAL A 354 25.99 17.38 14.90
N GLU A 355 24.75 17.41 14.42
CA GLU A 355 23.71 16.49 14.88
C GLU A 355 23.51 15.38 13.85
N GLY A 356 23.39 14.13 14.30
CA GLY A 356 23.12 13.00 13.41
C GLY A 356 22.30 11.90 14.06
N LYS A 357 21.75 11.01 13.25
CA LYS A 357 20.87 9.91 13.68
C LYS A 357 21.67 8.62 13.89
N ILE A 358 21.47 7.94 15.02
CA ILE A 358 22.11 6.64 15.27
C ILE A 358 21.51 5.59 14.33
N THR A 359 22.32 5.01 13.46
CA THR A 359 21.88 4.00 12.48
C THR A 359 22.25 2.59 12.90
N ALA A 360 23.38 2.42 13.59
CA ALA A 360 23.82 1.13 14.11
C ALA A 360 24.68 1.32 15.36
N ILE A 361 24.59 0.35 16.28
CA ILE A 361 25.44 0.24 17.46
C ILE A 361 26.16 -1.10 17.32
N LYS A 362 27.49 -1.08 17.41
CA LYS A 362 28.34 -2.28 17.35
C LYS A 362 29.26 -2.28 18.56
N ASN A 363 29.86 -3.43 18.85
CA ASN A 363 30.74 -3.62 20.00
C ASN A 363 31.94 -2.67 20.04
N PHE A 364 32.31 -2.04 18.91
CA PHE A 364 33.42 -1.09 18.81
C PHE A 364 32.98 0.38 18.68
N GLY A 365 31.68 0.67 18.58
CA GLY A 365 31.20 2.05 18.47
C GLY A 365 29.82 2.22 17.87
N ILE A 366 29.38 3.47 17.81
CA ILE A 366 28.08 3.92 17.32
C ILE A 366 28.23 4.61 15.96
N PHE A 367 27.46 4.17 14.97
CA PHE A 367 27.38 4.79 13.66
C PHE A 367 26.31 5.88 13.67
N VAL A 368 26.73 7.10 13.37
CA VAL A 368 25.89 8.30 13.39
C VAL A 368 25.79 8.86 11.97
N GLN A 369 24.59 8.83 11.41
CA GLN A 369 24.30 9.36 10.08
C GLN A 369 24.15 10.88 10.17
N LEU A 370 25.07 11.61 9.52
CA LEU A 370 25.14 13.07 9.51
C LEU A 370 24.37 13.67 8.34
N THR A 371 24.35 12.96 7.21
CA THR A 371 23.50 13.26 6.04
C THR A 371 23.00 11.96 5.41
N SER A 372 22.17 12.04 4.36
CA SER A 372 21.72 10.84 3.63
C SER A 372 22.87 9.97 3.11
N ARG A 373 24.07 10.54 2.93
CA ARG A 373 25.26 9.85 2.37
C ARG A 373 26.48 9.79 3.29
N ILE A 374 26.53 10.60 4.35
CA ILE A 374 27.71 10.71 5.24
C ILE A 374 27.38 10.10 6.60
N THR A 375 28.21 9.16 7.04
CA THR A 375 28.13 8.52 8.35
C THR A 375 29.45 8.69 9.07
N GLY A 376 29.40 9.13 10.32
CA GLY A 376 30.55 9.14 11.22
C GLY A 376 30.51 7.98 12.22
N LEU A 377 31.68 7.64 12.76
CA LEU A 377 31.85 6.61 13.78
C LEU A 377 32.22 7.26 15.12
N LEU A 378 31.41 7.06 16.14
CA LEU A 378 31.72 7.38 17.53
C LEU A 378 32.28 6.13 18.21
N HIS A 379 33.58 6.12 18.48
CA HIS A 379 34.25 4.95 19.07
C HIS A 379 33.78 4.71 20.51
N ILE A 380 33.70 3.44 20.94
CA ILE A 380 33.19 3.09 22.28
C ILE A 380 34.01 3.72 23.43
N SER A 381 35.30 3.96 23.22
CA SER A 381 36.16 4.65 24.19
C SER A 381 35.79 6.12 24.43
N GLN A 382 34.92 6.69 23.59
CA GLN A 382 34.41 8.06 23.71
C GLN A 382 33.02 8.09 24.37
N LEU A 383 32.48 6.93 24.76
CA LEU A 383 31.17 6.80 25.41
C LEU A 383 31.32 6.65 26.93
N PRO A 384 30.35 7.10 27.72
CA PRO A 384 30.33 6.83 29.15
C PRO A 384 30.13 5.34 29.42
N ALA A 385 30.64 4.83 30.54
CA ALA A 385 30.55 3.40 30.87
C ALA A 385 29.11 2.87 30.96
N SER A 386 28.13 3.74 31.21
CA SER A 386 26.70 3.43 31.31
C SER A 386 25.90 3.74 30.02
N PHE A 387 26.55 3.87 28.85
CA PHE A 387 25.85 4.30 27.63
C PHE A 387 24.76 3.33 27.16
N GLU A 388 24.86 2.04 27.52
CA GLU A 388 23.89 1.02 27.12
C GLU A 388 22.52 1.19 27.81
N ASP A 389 22.53 1.72 29.04
CA ASP A 389 21.32 1.96 29.84
C ASP A 389 20.65 3.30 29.52
N ASP A 390 21.37 4.20 28.84
CA ASP A 390 20.91 5.55 28.55
C ASP A 390 20.05 5.58 27.26
N PRO A 391 18.77 6.00 27.35
CA PRO A 391 17.85 6.06 26.21
C PRO A 391 18.33 6.93 25.04
N GLN A 392 19.27 7.86 25.26
CA GLN A 392 19.77 8.74 24.20
C GLN A 392 20.63 7.99 23.17
N PHE A 393 21.28 6.89 23.56
CA PHE A 393 22.16 6.10 22.68
C PHE A 393 21.44 4.97 21.93
N ARG A 394 20.11 5.03 21.81
CA ARG A 394 19.32 4.02 21.09
C ARG A 394 19.29 4.26 19.58
N LYS A 395 19.25 3.17 18.81
CA LYS A 395 19.07 3.20 17.35
C LYS A 395 17.85 4.04 16.97
N GLY A 396 18.04 4.95 16.02
CA GLY A 396 17.02 5.85 15.52
C GLY A 396 16.93 7.20 16.23
N LYS A 397 17.58 7.38 17.39
CA LYS A 397 17.65 8.68 18.08
C LYS A 397 18.67 9.61 17.44
N LYS A 398 18.50 10.92 17.66
CA LYS A 398 19.44 11.96 17.24
C LYS A 398 20.44 12.22 18.35
N LEU A 399 21.71 12.38 17.98
CA LEU A 399 22.82 12.61 18.88
C LEU A 399 23.65 13.79 18.37
N LYS A 400 24.01 14.71 19.26
CA LYS A 400 24.99 15.77 18.99
C LYS A 400 26.39 15.21 19.21
N VAL A 401 27.25 15.38 18.22
CA VAL A 401 28.59 14.82 18.18
C VAL A 401 29.57 15.85 17.63
N LEU A 402 30.81 15.78 18.09
CA LEU A 402 31.91 16.61 17.63
C LEU A 402 32.75 15.83 16.61
N ILE A 403 33.15 16.49 15.52
CA ILE A 403 34.04 15.89 14.52
C ILE A 403 35.47 15.87 15.08
N ASP A 404 36.00 14.69 15.39
CA ASP A 404 37.36 14.56 15.91
C ASP A 404 38.37 14.58 14.76
N PHE A 405 38.16 13.73 13.76
CA PHE A 405 39.08 13.58 12.63
C PHE A 405 38.36 13.17 11.34
N ILE A 406 38.85 13.66 10.19
CA ILE A 406 38.31 13.36 8.87
C ILE A 406 39.39 12.67 8.03
N LYS A 407 39.13 11.44 7.59
CA LYS A 407 39.99 10.66 6.69
C LYS A 407 39.52 10.85 5.25
N TYR A 408 40.04 11.88 4.59
CA TYR A 408 39.60 12.28 3.25
C TYR A 408 39.75 11.22 2.15
N LYS A 409 40.79 10.37 2.22
CA LYS A 409 41.01 9.31 1.22
C LYS A 409 39.97 8.17 1.31
N ASP A 410 39.48 7.91 2.51
CA ASP A 410 38.58 6.78 2.79
C ASP A 410 37.13 7.24 3.01
N GLU A 411 36.86 8.54 2.89
CA GLU A 411 35.57 9.19 3.19
C GLU A 411 34.99 8.82 4.57
N LYS A 412 35.86 8.73 5.58
CA LYS A 412 35.49 8.39 6.96
C LYS A 412 35.60 9.57 7.90
N ILE A 413 34.70 9.61 8.89
CA ILE A 413 34.67 10.63 9.93
C ILE A 413 34.67 9.94 11.28
N ASP A 414 35.66 10.26 12.10
CA ASP A 414 35.73 9.84 13.50
C ASP A 414 35.11 10.95 14.38
N LEU A 415 34.23 10.55 15.28
CA LEU A 415 33.40 11.42 16.11
C LEU A 415 33.72 11.28 17.60
N LYS A 416 33.40 12.31 18.37
CA LYS A 416 33.42 12.35 19.84
C LYS A 416 32.08 12.85 20.37
N LEU A 417 31.76 12.56 21.63
CA LEU A 417 30.63 13.20 22.30
C LEU A 417 30.91 14.70 22.44
N ALA A 418 29.89 15.52 22.16
CA ALA A 418 29.97 16.98 22.19
C ALA A 418 29.85 17.54 23.60
#